data_AF-A0A8I0T594-F1
#
_entry.id   AF-A0A8I0T594-F1
#
_cell.length_a   1.000
_cell.length_b   1.000
_cell.length_c   1.000
_cell.angle_alpha   90.00
_cell.angle_beta   90.00
_cell.angle_gamma   90.00
#
_symmetry.space_group_name_H-M   'P 1'
#
loop_
_entity.id
_entity.type
_entity.pdbx_description
1 polymer ?
#
loop_
_entity_poly.entity_id
_entity_poly.type
_entity_poly.pdbx_seq_one_letter_code
_entity_poly.pdbx_strand_id
1 'polypeptide(L)'
;MTAIKITVDDNVTTLNYEAKTAENIGKRIEQLKAGLNTDNYGVCVVLGLNPTESNVRLLRRYQRDPEQASYREMPENQWKILLMLCDGQPSCDL
;
A
#
# COMPACT_ATOMS: atom_id res chain seq x y z
N MET A 1 2.67 -10.69 -9.57
CA MET A 1 1.31 -11.03 -9.08
C MET A 1 0.56 -9.72 -8.81
N THR A 2 -0.64 -9.56 -9.34
CA THR A 2 -1.47 -8.35 -9.15
C THR A 2 -1.99 -8.29 -7.72
N ALA A 3 -2.05 -7.10 -7.13
CA ALA A 3 -2.53 -6.88 -5.77
C ALA A 3 -4.06 -6.88 -5.69
N ILE A 4 -4.73 -6.69 -6.84
CA ILE A 4 -6.16 -6.78 -7.00
C ILE A 4 -6.46 -7.95 -7.94
N LYS A 5 -7.36 -8.83 -7.52
CA LYS A 5 -7.87 -9.94 -8.34
C LYS A 5 -9.34 -9.71 -8.65
N ILE A 6 -9.65 -9.61 -9.94
CA ILE A 6 -11.03 -9.53 -10.44
C ILE A 6 -11.47 -10.95 -10.77
N THR A 7 -12.55 -11.40 -10.13
CA THR A 7 -13.18 -12.71 -10.41
C THR A 7 -14.57 -12.45 -10.98
N VAL A 8 -14.93 -13.11 -12.08
CA VAL A 8 -16.22 -12.96 -12.74
C VAL A 8 -16.87 -14.33 -12.82
N ASP A 9 -17.93 -14.54 -12.03
CA ASP A 9 -18.72 -15.78 -12.00
C ASP A 9 -20.20 -15.42 -12.17
N ASP A 10 -20.90 -16.06 -13.12
CA ASP A 10 -22.35 -15.94 -13.33
C ASP A 10 -22.94 -14.52 -13.23
N ASN A 11 -22.31 -13.55 -13.92
CA ASN A 11 -22.63 -12.10 -13.91
C ASN A 11 -22.32 -11.32 -12.61
N VAL A 12 -21.61 -11.92 -11.65
CA VAL A 12 -21.12 -11.24 -10.45
C VAL A 12 -19.63 -10.97 -10.59
N THR A 13 -19.26 -9.69 -10.56
CA THR A 13 -17.86 -9.25 -10.52
C THR A 13 -17.43 -9.04 -9.07
N THR A 14 -16.49 -9.84 -8.59
CA THR A 14 -15.91 -9.72 -7.24
C THR A 14 -14.50 -9.15 -7.34
N LEU A 15 -14.24 -8.06 -6.61
CA LEU A 15 -12.89 -7.55 -6.37
C LEU A 15 -12.33 -8.14 -5.08
N ASN A 16 -11.30 -8.96 -5.22
CA ASN A 16 -10.52 -9.47 -4.11
C ASN A 16 -9.24 -8.67 -3.97
N TYR A 17 -9.07 -8.04 -2.81
CA TYR A 17 -7.87 -7.29 -2.47
C TYR A 17 -6.90 -8.19 -1.71
N GLU A 18 -5.60 -7.97 -1.91
CA GLU A 18 -4.57 -8.57 -1.05
C GLU A 18 -4.84 -8.26 0.43
N ALA A 19 -4.54 -9.22 1.31
CA ALA A 19 -4.75 -9.09 2.74
C ALA A 19 -3.95 -7.91 3.32
N LYS A 20 -4.59 -7.08 4.14
CA LYS A 20 -3.97 -5.92 4.80
C LYS A 20 -3.14 -6.36 6.00
N THR A 21 -1.91 -6.83 5.75
CA THR A 21 -0.94 -7.20 6.78
C THR A 21 0.22 -6.20 6.80
N ALA A 22 0.92 -6.11 7.93
CA ALA A 22 2.10 -5.25 8.07
C ALA A 22 3.17 -5.56 7.00
N GLU A 23 3.38 -6.84 6.72
CA GLU A 23 4.29 -7.33 5.68
C GLU A 23 3.87 -6.85 4.27
N ASN A 24 2.59 -7.05 3.91
CA ASN A 24 2.08 -6.65 2.61
C ASN A 24 2.09 -5.13 2.43
N ILE A 25 1.78 -4.36 3.49
CA ILE A 25 1.89 -2.90 3.46
C ILE A 25 3.33 -2.48 3.14
N GLY A 26 4.32 -3.05 3.83
CA GLY A 26 5.72 -2.73 3.59
C GLY A 26 6.16 -3.07 2.17
N LYS A 27 5.82 -4.28 1.71
CA LYS A 27 6.10 -4.74 0.35
C LYS A 27 5.52 -3.80 -0.72
N ARG A 28 4.26 -3.38 -0.57
CA ARG A 28 3.59 -2.50 -1.55
C ARG A 28 4.11 -1.06 -1.51
N ILE A 29 4.49 -0.54 -0.35
CA ILE A 29 5.18 0.75 -0.25
C ILE A 29 6.50 0.72 -1.01
N GLU A 30 7.32 -0.32 -0.84
CA GLU A 30 8.60 -0.45 -1.57
C GLU A 30 8.39 -0.65 -3.07
N GLN A 31 7.40 -1.45 -3.48
CA GLN A 31 7.02 -1.58 -4.88
C GLN A 31 6.60 -0.23 -5.48
N LEU A 32 5.79 0.55 -4.76
CA LEU A 32 5.36 1.87 -5.22
C LEU A 32 6.52 2.85 -5.34
N LYS A 33 7.46 2.82 -4.38
CA LYS A 33 8.70 3.61 -4.44
C LYS A 33 9.52 3.29 -5.69
N ALA A 34 9.73 2.00 -5.97
CA ALA A 34 10.45 1.57 -7.15
C ALA A 34 9.73 1.97 -8.45
N GLY A 35 8.42 1.68 -8.53
CA GLY A 35 7.61 1.96 -9.73
C GLY A 35 7.52 3.45 -10.08
N LEU A 36 7.43 4.33 -9.06
CA LEU A 36 7.39 5.78 -9.25
C LEU A 36 8.77 6.45 -9.22
N ASN A 37 9.85 5.69 -9.02
CA ASN A 37 11.19 6.20 -8.78
C ASN A 37 11.21 7.32 -7.71
N THR A 38 10.65 7.02 -6.54
CA THR A 38 10.45 7.99 -5.46
C THR A 38 10.80 7.43 -4.09
N ASP A 39 10.80 8.27 -3.07
CA ASP A 39 11.10 7.91 -1.69
C ASP A 39 9.83 7.90 -0.80
N ASN A 40 10.01 7.74 0.51
CA ASN A 40 8.88 7.74 1.45
C ASN A 40 8.13 9.09 1.50
N TYR A 41 8.80 10.19 1.16
CA TYR A 41 8.16 11.50 1.08
C TYR A 41 7.27 11.59 -0.15
N GLY A 42 7.75 11.11 -1.29
CA GLY A 42 6.93 10.96 -2.49
C GLY A 42 5.71 10.06 -2.27
N VAL A 43 5.90 8.91 -1.61
CA VAL A 43 4.79 8.02 -1.22
C VAL A 43 3.76 8.75 -0.35
N CYS A 44 4.19 9.60 0.59
CA CYS A 44 3.25 10.41 1.36
C CYS A 44 2.37 11.27 0.45
N VAL A 45 2.97 11.95 -0.55
CA VAL A 45 2.23 12.83 -1.48
C VAL A 45 1.18 12.05 -2.28
N VAL A 46 1.53 10.90 -2.87
CA VAL A 46 0.55 10.10 -3.63
C VAL A 46 -0.55 9.49 -2.76
N LEU A 47 -0.29 9.27 -1.47
CA LEU A 47 -1.30 8.86 -0.49
C LEU A 47 -2.10 10.06 0.09
N GLY A 48 -1.90 11.27 -0.43
CA GLY A 48 -2.60 12.48 0.03
C GLY A 48 -2.16 12.96 1.42
N LEU A 49 -0.97 12.56 1.86
CA LEU A 49 -0.36 12.98 3.12
C LEU A 49 0.68 14.09 2.86
N ASN A 50 0.80 15.04 3.78
CA ASN A 50 1.87 16.02 3.73
C ASN A 50 3.24 15.31 3.87
N PRO A 51 4.25 15.61 3.03
CA PRO A 51 5.57 14.98 3.07
C PRO A 51 6.40 15.48 4.26
N THR A 52 6.04 15.04 5.45
CA THR A 52 6.70 15.39 6.71
C THR A 52 7.31 14.15 7.37
N GLU A 53 8.34 14.33 8.18
CA GLU A 53 8.93 13.24 8.98
C GLU A 53 7.90 12.50 9.84
N SER A 54 6.88 13.20 10.34
CA SER A 54 5.79 12.59 11.10
C SER A 54 4.96 11.62 10.26
N ASN A 55 4.69 11.95 9.00
CA ASN A 55 3.94 11.08 8.08
C ASN A 55 4.81 9.96 7.50
N VAL A 56 6.11 10.21 7.27
CA VAL A 56 7.06 9.13 6.95
C VAL A 56 7.13 8.12 8.09
N ARG A 57 7.17 8.58 9.35
CA ARG A 57 7.08 7.71 10.52
C ARG A 57 5.74 6.99 10.60
N LEU A 58 4.64 7.61 10.18
CA LEU A 58 3.33 6.96 10.10
C LEU A 58 3.35 5.77 9.13
N LEU A 59 3.97 5.90 7.95
CA LEU A 59 4.15 4.79 7.01
C LEU A 59 4.90 3.61 7.65
N ARG A 60 5.93 3.90 8.46
CA ARG A 60 6.66 2.86 9.21
C ARG A 60 5.82 2.22 10.30
N ARG A 61 4.90 2.96 10.93
CA ARG A 61 3.99 2.44 11.97
C ARG A 61 2.94 1.51 11.40
N TYR A 62 2.50 1.73 10.16
CA TYR A 62 1.59 0.82 9.44
C TYR A 62 2.21 -0.56 9.20
N GLN A 63 3.54 -0.64 9.17
CA GLN A 63 4.30 -1.87 8.94
C GLN A 63 4.74 -2.54 10.24
N ARG A 64 4.32 -2.04 11.41
CA ARG A 64 4.66 -2.65 12.70
C ARG A 64 3.68 -3.77 13.04
N ASP A 65 4.16 -4.65 13.90
CA ASP A 65 3.32 -5.67 14.53
C ASP A 65 2.17 -4.99 15.31
N PRO A 66 0.91 -5.41 15.11
CA PRO A 66 -0.26 -4.88 15.83
C PRO A 66 -0.12 -4.90 17.35
N GLU A 67 0.70 -5.78 17.93
CA GLU A 67 0.93 -5.86 19.37
C GLU A 67 1.84 -4.75 19.92
N GLN A 68 2.56 -4.03 19.06
CA GLN A 68 3.46 -2.95 19.50
C GLN A 68 2.69 -1.66 19.82
N ALA A 69 2.99 -1.01 20.95
CA ALA A 69 2.37 0.26 21.37
C ALA A 69 2.49 1.43 20.37
N SER A 70 3.40 1.29 19.40
CA SER A 70 3.67 2.29 18.37
C SER A 70 2.99 1.99 17.04
N TYR A 71 2.32 0.84 16.94
CA TYR A 71 1.51 0.46 15.80
C TYR A 71 0.42 1.49 15.57
N ARG A 72 0.14 1.73 14.29
CA ARG A 72 -1.09 2.35 13.86
C ARG A 72 -1.63 1.55 12.70
N GLU A 73 -2.94 1.36 12.67
CA GLU A 73 -3.57 0.72 11.53
C GLU A 73 -3.60 1.67 10.33
N MET A 74 -3.26 1.14 9.15
CA MET A 74 -3.47 1.85 7.90
C MET A 74 -4.97 1.91 7.58
N PRO A 75 -5.54 3.12 7.37
CA PRO A 75 -6.93 3.26 6.96
C PRO A 75 -7.23 2.42 5.71
N GLU A 76 -8.42 1.80 5.67
CA GLU A 76 -8.79 0.87 4.60
C GLU A 76 -8.81 1.53 3.21
N ASN A 77 -9.24 2.78 3.13
CA ASN A 77 -9.20 3.56 1.89
C ASN A 77 -7.76 3.80 1.41
N GLN A 78 -6.83 4.06 2.33
CA GLN A 78 -5.42 4.22 2.02
C GLN A 78 -4.82 2.91 1.51
N TRP A 79 -5.16 1.79 2.14
CA TRP A 79 -4.73 0.47 1.69
C TRP A 79 -5.17 0.20 0.25
N LYS A 80 -6.45 0.43 -0.06
CA LYS A 80 -6.99 0.24 -1.41
C LYS A 80 -6.33 1.16 -2.44
N ILE A 81 -6.07 2.43 -2.10
CA ILE A 81 -5.35 3.36 -2.97
C ILE A 81 -3.94 2.85 -3.25
N LEU A 82 -3.20 2.41 -2.22
CA LEU A 82 -1.87 1.84 -2.38
C LEU A 82 -1.88 0.67 -3.36
N LEU A 83 -2.83 -0.26 -3.22
CA LEU A 83 -2.95 -1.41 -4.13
C LEU A 83 -3.24 -0.98 -5.57
N MET A 84 -4.17 -0.03 -5.77
CA MET A 84 -4.51 0.49 -7.10
C MET A 84 -3.31 1.17 -7.76
N LEU A 85 -2.55 1.97 -7.00
CA LEU A 85 -1.36 2.64 -7.50
C LEU A 85 -0.29 1.64 -7.90
N CYS A 86 -0.07 0.58 -7.10
CA CYS A 86 0.88 -0.49 -7.40
C CYS A 86 0.50 -1.28 -8.67
N ASP A 87 -0.78 -1.62 -8.86
CA ASP A 87 -1.24 -2.33 -10.07
C ASP A 87 -1.19 -1.45 -11.33
N GLY A 88 -1.26 -0.12 -11.16
CA GLY A 88 -1.07 0.85 -12.24
C GLY A 88 0.40 1.10 -12.63
N GLN A 89 1.37 0.60 -11.85
CA GLN A 89 2.79 0.70 -12.20
C GLN A 89 3.26 -0.56 -12.94
N PRO A 90 4.17 -0.44 -13.93
CA PRO A 90 4.85 -1.61 -14.46
C PRO A 90 5.59 -2.33 -13.32
N SER A 91 5.56 -3.66 -13.32
CA SER A 91 6.32 -4.45 -12.36
C SER A 91 7.81 -4.15 -12.55
N CYS A 92 8.42 -3.41 -11.63
CA CYS A 92 9.87 -3.43 -11.48
C CYS A 92 10.24 -4.83 -10.98
N ASP A 93 10.90 -5.61 -11.83
CA ASP A 93 11.63 -6.79 -11.40
C ASP A 93 12.73 -6.30 -10.43
N LEU A 94 12.47 -6.39 -9.13
CA LEU A 94 13.45 -6.19 -8.06
C LEU A 94 14.13 -7.52 -7.71
#